data_AF-A0A3C0G1Q0-F1
#
_entry.id   AF-A0A3C0G1Q0-F1
#
_cell.length_a   1.000
_cell.length_b   1.000
_cell.length_c   1.000
_cell.angle_alpha   90.00
_cell.angle_beta   90.00
_cell.angle_gamma   90.00
#
_symmetry.space_group_name_H-M   'P 1'
#
loop_
_entity.id
_entity.type
_entity.pdbx_description
1 polymer ?
#
loop_
_entity_poly.entity_id
_entity_poly.type
_entity_poly.pdbx_seq_one_letter_code
_entity_poly.pdbx_strand_id
1 'polypeptide(L)'
;MVNRQELHESYNTIWQYAVNRLGYEVYEGPDMQDVCMSDVKEINICSRKGVEKKLYALLHECGHALIRENWSKFSKEFPAHAECGYDGRKNRTDSYRISLVEEEYEAWKRGKRLAKRLGIKFDEERYEKHKVQCLMSYMYWAVGQYD
;
A
#
# COMPACT_ATOMS: atom_id res chain seq x y z
N MET A 1 7.86 21.35 9.95
CA MET A 1 8.66 20.11 10.00
C MET A 1 8.04 19.23 11.08
N VAL A 2 7.43 18.10 10.70
CA VAL A 2 6.83 17.17 11.67
C VAL A 2 7.96 16.51 12.45
N ASN A 3 7.88 16.49 13.77
CA ASN A 3 8.95 15.93 14.59
C ASN A 3 8.83 14.39 14.69
N ARG A 4 9.89 13.73 15.17
CA ARG A 4 9.95 12.26 15.24
C ARG A 4 8.87 11.67 16.15
N GLN A 5 8.52 12.34 17.24
CA GLN A 5 7.49 11.90 18.18
C GLN A 5 6.10 11.92 17.52
N GLU A 6 5.75 13.03 16.85
CA GLU A 6 4.50 13.16 16.08
C GLU A 6 4.39 12.09 14.98
N LEU A 7 5.50 11.72 14.34
CA LEU A 7 5.52 10.63 13.36
C LEU A 7 5.27 9.26 13.99
N HIS A 8 5.79 8.99 15.19
CA HIS A 8 5.49 7.74 15.92
C HIS A 8 4.03 7.66 16.34
N GLU A 9 3.45 8.75 16.83
CA GLU A 9 2.04 8.83 17.18
C GLU A 9 1.14 8.63 15.95
N SER A 10 1.51 9.25 14.84
CA SER A 10 0.86 9.08 13.54
C SER A 10 0.92 7.63 13.07
N TYR A 11 2.10 7.00 13.13
CA TYR A 11 2.30 5.59 12.78
C TYR A 11 1.44 4.66 13.63
N ASN A 12 1.44 4.87 14.95
CA ASN A 12 0.62 4.09 15.87
C ASN A 12 -0.87 4.27 15.61
N THR A 13 -1.31 5.49 15.26
CA THR A 13 -2.73 5.74 14.93
C THR A 13 -3.16 4.94 13.69
N ILE A 14 -2.32 4.90 12.65
CA ILE A 14 -2.60 4.09 11.46
C ILE A 14 -2.55 2.60 11.77
N TRP A 15 -1.59 2.16 12.58
CA TRP A 15 -1.53 0.77 13.06
C TRP A 15 -2.82 0.36 13.75
N GLN A 16 -3.29 1.16 14.70
CA GLN A 16 -4.55 0.91 15.40
C GLN A 16 -5.76 0.96 14.47
N TYR A 17 -5.74 1.79 13.43
CA TYR A 17 -6.80 1.78 12.41
C TYR A 17 -6.80 0.45 11.63
N ALA A 18 -5.64 -0.05 11.21
CA ALA A 18 -5.52 -1.33 10.51
C ALA A 18 -6.07 -2.49 11.37
N VAL A 19 -5.66 -2.54 12.64
CA VAL A 19 -6.11 -3.58 13.58
C VAL A 19 -7.58 -3.46 13.90
N ASN A 20 -8.01 -2.32 14.45
CA ASN A 20 -9.34 -2.21 15.06
C ASN A 20 -10.45 -1.98 14.04
N ARG A 21 -10.16 -1.30 12.92
CA ARG A 21 -11.18 -0.97 11.92
C ARG A 21 -11.12 -1.87 10.70
N LEU A 22 -9.94 -2.15 10.16
CA LEU A 22 -9.83 -3.00 8.96
C LEU A 22 -9.82 -4.50 9.31
N GLY A 23 -9.53 -4.85 10.57
CA GLY A 23 -9.47 -6.23 11.03
C GLY A 23 -8.22 -6.96 10.52
N TYR A 24 -7.11 -6.24 10.33
CA TYR A 24 -5.83 -6.83 9.91
C TYR A 24 -4.90 -6.98 11.10
N GLU A 25 -4.15 -8.07 11.14
CA GLU A 25 -2.96 -8.14 11.98
C GLU A 25 -1.82 -7.37 11.30
N VAL A 26 -1.00 -6.68 12.10
CA VAL A 26 0.12 -5.89 11.58
C VAL A 26 1.39 -6.38 12.24
N TYR A 27 2.40 -6.67 11.42
CA TYR A 27 3.69 -7.15 11.84
C TYR A 27 4.79 -6.21 11.36
N GLU A 28 5.81 -6.02 12.20
CA GLU A 28 6.99 -5.23 11.86
C GLU A 28 8.26 -6.06 12.10
N GLY A 29 9.12 -6.17 11.09
CA GLY A 29 10.32 -7.00 11.16
C GLY A 29 11.41 -6.57 10.17
N PRO A 30 12.70 -6.86 10.46
CA PRO A 30 13.81 -6.38 9.63
C PRO A 30 13.87 -7.08 8.26
N ASP A 31 13.39 -8.32 8.18
CA ASP A 31 13.38 -9.14 6.97
C ASP A 31 12.00 -9.18 6.27
N MET A 32 11.06 -8.37 6.75
CA MET A 32 9.73 -8.25 6.16
C MET A 32 9.75 -7.29 4.98
N GLN A 33 8.96 -7.62 3.96
CA GLN A 33 8.59 -6.70 2.89
C GLN A 33 7.35 -5.91 3.31
N ASP A 34 7.23 -4.67 2.84
CA ASP A 34 5.99 -3.91 2.98
C ASP A 34 4.94 -4.56 2.05
N VAL A 35 3.93 -5.21 2.63
CA VAL A 35 2.91 -5.93 1.85
C VAL A 35 1.61 -6.12 2.64
N CYS A 36 0.49 -6.00 1.94
CA CYS A 36 -0.85 -6.29 2.42
C CYS A 36 -1.35 -7.64 1.86
N MET A 37 -1.36 -8.67 2.70
CA MET A 37 -1.84 -10.03 2.39
C MET A 37 -3.30 -10.14 2.80
N SER A 38 -4.19 -9.79 1.87
CA SER A 38 -5.61 -9.57 2.16
C SER A 38 -6.44 -10.84 2.35
N ASP A 39 -5.94 -11.97 1.85
CA ASP A 39 -6.48 -13.31 2.02
C ASP A 39 -6.37 -13.80 3.47
N VAL A 40 -5.24 -13.52 4.12
CA VAL A 40 -4.99 -13.86 5.53
C VAL A 40 -5.19 -12.69 6.49
N LYS A 41 -5.55 -11.50 5.98
CA LYS A 41 -5.73 -10.27 6.77
C LYS A 41 -4.48 -9.87 7.54
N GLU A 42 -3.34 -9.86 6.87
CA GLU A 42 -2.06 -9.46 7.45
C GLU A 42 -1.43 -8.28 6.68
N ILE A 43 -0.80 -7.37 7.41
CA ILE A 43 0.05 -6.30 6.86
C ILE A 43 1.44 -6.43 7.47
N ASN A 44 2.45 -6.57 6.63
CA ASN A 44 3.85 -6.60 7.04
C ASN A 44 4.51 -5.26 6.72
N ILE A 45 5.40 -4.79 7.61
CA ILE A 45 6.19 -3.57 7.44
C ILE A 45 7.67 -3.85 7.75
N CYS A 46 8.55 -3.36 6.88
CA CYS A 46 10.00 -3.46 7.06
C CYS A 46 10.48 -2.49 8.16
N SER A 47 11.02 -3.05 9.25
CA SER A 47 11.49 -2.28 10.41
C SER A 47 12.78 -1.49 10.17
N ARG A 48 13.55 -1.82 9.12
CA ARG A 48 14.83 -1.17 8.77
C ARG A 48 14.66 0.27 8.30
N LYS A 49 13.44 0.69 7.99
CA LYS A 49 13.11 2.03 7.51
C LYS A 49 12.90 2.99 8.68
N GLY A 50 13.25 4.26 8.48
CA GLY A 50 12.90 5.33 9.43
C GLY A 50 11.38 5.47 9.58
N VAL A 51 10.92 5.93 10.74
CA VAL A 51 9.47 6.01 11.08
C VAL A 51 8.62 6.75 10.04
N GLU A 52 9.15 7.79 9.40
CA GLU A 52 8.48 8.51 8.30
C GLU A 52 8.16 7.57 7.13
N LYS A 53 9.15 6.79 6.67
CA LYS A 53 8.97 5.82 5.58
C LYS A 53 8.07 4.66 6.00
N LYS A 54 8.14 4.21 7.26
CA LYS A 54 7.22 3.18 7.78
C LYS A 54 5.78 3.67 7.81
N LEU A 55 5.54 4.93 8.19
CA LEU A 55 4.23 5.56 8.11
C LEU A 55 3.71 5.59 6.67
N TYR A 56 4.56 5.94 5.70
CA TYR A 56 4.15 5.98 4.30
C TYR A 56 3.81 4.58 3.76
N ALA A 57 4.64 3.59 4.07
CA ALA A 57 4.38 2.19 3.74
C ALA A 57 3.07 1.70 4.38
N LEU A 58 2.87 1.92 5.68
CA LEU A 58 1.65 1.45 6.34
C LEU A 58 0.38 2.14 5.80
N LEU A 59 0.45 3.42 5.45
CA LEU A 59 -0.64 4.11 4.76
C LEU A 59 -0.94 3.48 3.38
N HIS A 60 0.11 3.11 2.65
CA HIS A 60 -0.01 2.40 1.37
C HIS A 60 -0.69 1.03 1.55
N GLU A 61 -0.22 0.20 2.49
CA GLU A 61 -0.79 -1.13 2.76
C GLU A 61 -2.23 -1.04 3.29
N CYS A 62 -2.56 -0.03 4.09
CA CYS A 62 -3.95 0.27 4.46
C CYS A 62 -4.80 0.66 3.24
N GLY A 63 -4.20 1.32 2.24
CA GLY A 63 -4.82 1.62 0.96
C GLY A 63 -5.27 0.35 0.23
N HIS A 64 -4.37 -0.64 0.11
CA HIS A 64 -4.70 -1.96 -0.42
C HIS A 64 -5.84 -2.65 0.36
N ALA A 65 -5.76 -2.63 1.69
CA ALA A 65 -6.81 -3.20 2.53
C ALA A 65 -8.18 -2.53 2.30
N LEU A 66 -8.21 -1.20 2.13
CA LEU A 66 -9.42 -0.43 1.80
C LEU A 66 -9.94 -0.69 0.38
N ILE A 67 -9.06 -0.97 -0.58
CA ILE A 67 -9.45 -1.41 -1.94
C ILE A 67 -10.27 -2.69 -1.85
N ARG A 68 -9.78 -3.66 -1.06
CA ARG A 68 -10.35 -5.01 -0.95
C ARG A 68 -11.50 -5.14 0.04
N GLU A 69 -11.86 -4.07 0.77
CA GLU A 69 -13.02 -4.06 1.69
C GLU A 69 -14.34 -4.32 0.96
N ASN A 70 -14.45 -3.93 -0.32
CA ASN A 70 -15.59 -4.25 -1.16
C ASN A 70 -15.17 -5.06 -2.38
N TRP A 71 -15.13 -6.39 -2.22
CA TRP A 71 -14.72 -7.32 -3.28
C TRP A 71 -15.54 -7.17 -4.57
N SER A 72 -16.85 -6.96 -4.47
CA SER A 72 -17.70 -6.79 -5.66
C SER A 72 -17.37 -5.51 -6.45
N LYS A 73 -16.96 -4.45 -5.76
CA LYS A 73 -16.49 -3.23 -6.41
C LYS A 73 -15.08 -3.42 -6.96
N PHE A 74 -14.21 -4.06 -6.19
CA PHE A 74 -12.84 -4.39 -6.61
C PHE A 74 -12.82 -5.24 -7.88
N SER A 75 -13.60 -6.31 -7.95
CA SER A 75 -13.65 -7.19 -9.13
C SER A 75 -14.18 -6.49 -10.39
N LYS A 76 -14.92 -5.39 -10.23
CA LYS A 76 -15.38 -4.55 -11.35
C LYS A 76 -14.34 -3.51 -11.76
N GLU A 77 -13.63 -2.93 -10.79
CA GLU A 77 -12.59 -1.92 -11.03
C GLU A 77 -11.27 -2.56 -11.53
N PHE A 78 -10.96 -3.78 -11.09
CA PHE A 78 -9.72 -4.51 -11.40
C PHE A 78 -9.98 -5.95 -11.84
N PRO A 79 -10.75 -6.17 -12.94
CA PRO A 79 -11.19 -7.51 -13.35
C PRO A 79 -10.00 -8.44 -13.70
N ALA A 80 -8.96 -7.92 -14.34
CA ALA A 80 -7.77 -8.69 -14.70
C ALA A 80 -7.01 -9.22 -13.46
N HIS A 81 -7.05 -8.48 -12.35
CA HIS A 81 -6.41 -8.88 -11.11
C HIS A 81 -7.31 -9.83 -10.30
N ALA A 82 -8.63 -9.61 -10.30
CA ALA A 82 -9.60 -10.51 -9.68
C ALA A 82 -9.71 -11.89 -10.36
N GLU A 83 -9.46 -11.97 -11.68
CA GLU A 83 -9.48 -13.20 -12.48
C GLU A 83 -8.15 -13.95 -12.52
N CYS A 84 -7.08 -13.41 -11.92
CA CYS A 84 -5.81 -14.10 -11.77
C CYS A 84 -5.94 -15.17 -10.68
N GLY A 85 -6.32 -16.38 -11.08
CA GLY A 85 -5.91 -17.58 -10.38
C GLY A 85 -4.38 -17.76 -10.47
N TYR A 86 -3.83 -18.69 -9.68
CA TYR A 86 -2.42 -19.08 -9.58
C TYR A 86 -1.69 -19.48 -10.90
N ASP A 87 -2.27 -19.25 -12.08
CA ASP A 87 -1.62 -19.44 -13.38
C ASP A 87 -0.84 -18.17 -13.77
N GLY A 88 0.47 -18.18 -13.50
CA GLY A 88 1.41 -17.08 -13.77
C GLY A 88 1.55 -16.66 -15.24
N ARG A 89 0.87 -17.33 -16.19
CA ARG A 89 0.80 -16.90 -17.60
C ARG A 89 0.01 -15.60 -17.78
N LYS A 90 -1.03 -15.36 -16.95
CA LYS A 90 -1.85 -14.13 -17.01
C LYS A 90 -1.08 -12.90 -16.52
N ASN A 91 -0.08 -13.09 -15.65
CA ASN A 91 0.77 -12.04 -15.07
C ASN A 91 1.69 -11.35 -16.09
N ARG A 92 1.71 -11.81 -17.35
CA ARG A 92 2.56 -11.27 -18.43
C ARG A 92 1.79 -10.44 -19.46
N THR A 93 0.46 -10.31 -19.31
CA THR A 93 -0.35 -9.51 -20.22
C THR A 93 -0.24 -8.03 -19.89
N ASP A 94 -0.33 -7.17 -20.92
CA ASP A 94 -0.31 -5.72 -20.71
C ASP A 94 -1.51 -5.25 -19.88
N SER A 95 -2.67 -5.90 -20.04
CA SER A 95 -3.85 -5.65 -19.21
C SER A 95 -3.60 -5.93 -17.72
N TYR A 96 -2.91 -7.03 -17.38
CA TYR A 96 -2.54 -7.32 -15.99
C TYR A 96 -1.56 -6.27 -15.44
N ARG A 97 -0.54 -5.92 -16.24
CA ARG A 97 0.47 -4.94 -15.86
C ARG A 97 -0.14 -3.56 -15.58
N ILE A 98 -1.03 -3.11 -16.45
CA ILE A 98 -1.77 -1.85 -16.27
C ILE A 98 -2.65 -1.94 -15.02
N SER A 99 -3.42 -3.02 -14.86
CA SER A 99 -4.29 -3.21 -13.69
C SER A 99 -3.51 -3.17 -12.37
N LEU A 100 -2.30 -3.73 -12.33
CA LEU A 100 -1.44 -3.68 -11.14
C LEU A 100 -1.00 -2.25 -10.84
N VAL A 101 -0.51 -1.51 -11.84
CA VAL A 101 -0.11 -0.10 -11.69
C VAL A 101 -1.30 0.76 -11.23
N GLU A 102 -2.49 0.52 -11.76
CA GLU A 102 -3.72 1.22 -11.35
C GLU A 102 -4.07 0.94 -9.88
N GLU A 103 -3.93 -0.32 -9.43
CA GLU A 103 -4.16 -0.67 -8.03
C GLU A 103 -3.16 0.03 -7.10
N GLU A 104 -1.86 -0.05 -7.39
CA GLU A 104 -0.82 0.62 -6.61
C GLU A 104 -1.10 2.12 -6.50
N TYR A 105 -1.44 2.78 -7.61
CA TYR A 105 -1.79 4.20 -7.62
C TYR A 105 -3.01 4.49 -6.73
N GLU A 106 -4.07 3.69 -6.83
CA GLU A 106 -5.27 3.87 -6.02
C GLU A 106 -5.01 3.54 -4.54
N ALA A 107 -4.13 2.59 -4.22
CA ALA A 107 -3.72 2.25 -2.86
C ALA A 107 -3.05 3.45 -2.19
N TRP A 108 -2.06 4.06 -2.86
CA TRP A 108 -1.41 5.29 -2.39
C TRP A 108 -2.39 6.44 -2.19
N LYS A 109 -3.36 6.59 -3.09
CA LYS A 109 -4.39 7.62 -3.03
C LYS A 109 -5.36 7.41 -1.87
N ARG A 110 -5.79 6.16 -1.62
CA ARG A 110 -6.65 5.81 -0.47
C ARG A 110 -5.91 5.94 0.85
N GLY A 111 -4.63 5.56 0.89
CA GLY A 111 -3.74 5.81 2.04
C GLY A 111 -3.67 7.30 2.37
N LYS A 112 -3.44 8.17 1.39
CA LYS A 112 -3.43 9.62 1.60
C LYS A 112 -4.77 10.16 2.10
N ARG A 113 -5.89 9.68 1.53
CA ARG A 113 -7.24 10.06 1.98
C ARG A 113 -7.53 9.59 3.41
N LEU A 114 -7.08 8.39 3.77
CA LEU A 114 -7.15 7.87 5.14
C LEU A 114 -6.42 8.79 6.10
N ALA A 115 -5.18 9.16 5.77
CA ALA A 115 -4.37 10.05 6.59
C ALA A 115 -5.08 11.40 6.82
N LYS A 116 -5.65 11.99 5.77
CA LYS A 116 -6.45 13.24 5.87
C LYS A 116 -7.68 13.07 6.76
N ARG A 117 -8.42 11.98 6.59
CA ARG A 117 -9.63 11.68 7.38
C ARG A 117 -9.32 11.51 8.88
N LEU A 118 -8.18 10.93 9.20
CA LEU A 118 -7.74 10.71 10.58
C LEU A 118 -6.94 11.89 11.16
N GLY A 119 -6.74 12.97 10.40
CA GLY A 119 -5.98 14.13 10.87
C GLY A 119 -4.48 13.85 11.10
N ILE A 120 -3.93 12.87 10.39
CA ILE A 120 -2.54 12.43 10.54
C ILE A 120 -1.59 13.51 10.03
N LYS A 121 -0.59 13.86 10.85
CA LYS A 121 0.43 14.83 10.49
C LYS A 121 1.64 14.13 9.89
N PHE A 122 1.98 14.50 8.67
CA PHE A 122 3.20 14.07 7.98
C PHE A 122 3.56 15.09 6.91
N ASP A 123 4.75 14.95 6.33
CA ASP A 123 5.19 15.81 5.22
C ASP A 123 4.56 15.32 3.91
N GLU A 124 3.51 16.01 3.44
CA GLU A 124 2.79 15.62 2.22
C GLU A 124 3.69 15.64 0.98
N GLU A 125 4.65 16.56 0.89
CA GLU A 125 5.54 16.66 -0.27
C GLU A 125 6.48 15.44 -0.33
N ARG A 126 7.06 15.05 0.82
CA ARG A 126 7.88 13.84 0.92
C ARG A 126 7.08 12.57 0.67
N TYR A 127 5.83 12.52 1.12
CA TYR A 127 4.93 11.41 0.80
C TYR A 127 4.71 11.29 -0.71
N GLU A 128 4.40 12.39 -1.40
CA GLU A 128 4.22 12.39 -2.86
C GLU A 128 5.50 11.96 -3.58
N LYS A 129 6.66 12.46 -3.14
CA LYS A 129 7.96 12.04 -3.69
C LYS A 129 8.20 10.54 -3.48
N HIS A 130 7.89 10.01 -2.30
CA HIS A 130 8.06 8.58 -2.00
C HIS A 130 7.12 7.71 -2.82
N LYS A 131 5.84 8.11 -2.93
CA LYS A 131 4.86 7.48 -3.81
C LYS A 131 5.36 7.39 -5.25
N VAL A 132 5.86 8.49 -5.82
CA VAL A 132 6.37 8.51 -7.19
C VAL A 132 7.53 7.53 -7.36
N GLN A 133 8.47 7.48 -6.41
CA GLN A 133 9.58 6.52 -6.46
C GLN A 133 9.08 5.07 -6.47
N CYS A 134 8.12 4.73 -5.61
CA CYS A 134 7.52 3.39 -5.59
C CYS A 134 6.76 3.08 -6.89
N LEU A 135 5.89 3.97 -7.36
CA LEU A 135 5.14 3.77 -8.61
C LEU A 135 6.06 3.61 -9.82
N MET A 136 7.16 4.36 -9.90
CA MET A 136 8.12 4.21 -11.00
C MET A 136 8.72 2.80 -11.04
N SER A 137 8.95 2.15 -9.90
CA SER A 137 9.44 0.76 -9.90
C SER A 137 8.43 -0.22 -10.53
N TYR A 138 7.14 -0.01 -10.30
CA TYR A 138 6.08 -0.78 -10.96
C TYR A 138 5.93 -0.43 -12.44
N MET A 139 6.12 0.83 -12.82
CA MET A 139 6.11 1.24 -14.23
C MET A 139 7.24 0.59 -15.02
N TYR A 140 8.47 0.60 -14.48
CA TYR A 140 9.62 -0.05 -15.09
C TYR A 140 9.41 -1.56 -15.23
N TRP A 141 8.90 -2.21 -14.17
CA TRP A 141 8.48 -3.61 -14.20
C TRP A 141 7.43 -3.87 -15.29
N ALA A 142 6.41 -3.00 -15.41
CA ALA A 142 5.32 -3.16 -16.36
C ALA A 142 5.81 -3.09 -17.82
N VAL A 143 6.76 -2.20 -18.13
CA VAL A 143 7.30 -2.05 -19.49
C VAL A 143 8.47 -3.00 -19.79
N GLY A 144 8.84 -3.87 -18.84
CA GLY A 144 9.93 -4.83 -19.01
C GLY A 144 11.32 -4.21 -19.04
N GLN A 145 11.47 -2.98 -18.56
CA GLN A 145 12.76 -2.33 -18.37
C GLN A 145 13.25 -2.64 -16.97
N TYR A 146 14.00 -3.72 -16.82
CA TYR A 146 14.77 -4.00 -15.61
C TYR A 146 16.23 -3.68 -15.93
N ASP A 147 16.81 -2.72 -15.19
CA ASP A 147 18.27 -2.57 -15.09
C ASP A 147 18.87 -3.71 -14.25
#